data_AF-A0A3A8ZPZ4-F1
#
_entry.id   AF-A0A3A8ZPZ4-F1
#
_cell.length_a   1.000
_cell.length_b   1.000
_cell.length_c   1.000
_cell.angle_alpha   90.00
_cell.angle_beta   90.00
_cell.angle_gamma   90.00
#
_symmetry.space_group_name_H-M   'P 1'
#
loop_
_entity.id
_entity.type
_entity.pdbx_description
1 polymer ?
#
loop_
_entity_poly.entity_id
_entity_poly.type
_entity_poly.pdbx_seq_one_letter_code
_entity_poly.pdbx_strand_id
1 'polypeptide(L)'
;MKLYMKKYDKSVRNISIIGWADGPTSIFIAGRTGKRPLKVRVKNWIYRQRRKSIARRIRPNPHSLKQVTAFIKKEYSAAEMSMDSWQYRDNRASLREGLMMFRQIEQRSEAVSRIPEEQFPMDFHIYEIYIEGGRMEIEIDYRWDVLGISYSGNRKAMRKLKAMGRRIQLYYGVTKEDIQEESKRYSSLLTALASD
;
A
#
# COMPACT_ATOMS: atom_id res chain seq x y z
N MET A 1 9.73 34.58 13.50
CA MET A 1 8.90 35.33 12.52
C MET A 1 8.03 34.33 11.77
N LYS A 2 6.70 34.56 11.75
CA LYS A 2 5.63 33.60 11.43
C LYS A 2 5.81 32.88 10.08
N LEU A 3 5.81 31.54 10.08
CA LEU A 3 5.60 30.72 8.89
C LEU A 3 4.09 30.47 8.72
N TYR A 4 3.56 30.94 7.59
CA TYR A 4 2.15 30.85 7.22
C TYR A 4 1.72 29.38 7.01
N MET A 5 0.73 28.98 7.80
CA MET A 5 -0.02 27.74 7.66
C MET A 5 -1.00 27.86 6.47
N LYS A 6 -0.81 27.06 5.42
CA LYS A 6 -1.78 26.95 4.33
C LYS A 6 -2.76 25.81 4.65
N LYS A 7 -4.02 26.19 4.84
CA LYS A 7 -5.17 25.32 5.15
C LYS A 7 -5.24 24.10 4.23
N TYR A 8 -5.12 22.91 4.81
CA TYR A 8 -5.58 21.66 4.21
C TYR A 8 -7.10 21.57 4.42
N ASP A 9 -7.87 21.75 3.34
CA ASP A 9 -9.32 21.56 3.37
C ASP A 9 -9.73 20.18 2.84
N LYS A 10 -10.79 19.69 3.47
CA LYS A 10 -11.21 18.31 3.72
C LYS A 10 -11.85 17.65 2.49
N SER A 11 -11.41 16.43 2.19
CA SER A 11 -12.29 15.29 1.86
C SER A 11 -11.46 14.06 1.47
N VAL A 12 -10.77 13.49 2.46
CA VAL A 12 -10.15 12.17 2.32
C VAL A 12 -11.25 11.12 2.51
N ARG A 13 -11.60 10.36 1.47
CA ARG A 13 -12.58 9.26 1.58
C ARG A 13 -12.14 8.07 0.75
N ASN A 14 -11.30 7.24 1.37
CA ASN A 14 -11.24 5.77 1.29
C ASN A 14 -10.00 5.32 2.09
N ILE A 15 -10.23 4.59 3.18
CA ILE A 15 -9.21 4.03 4.07
C ILE A 15 -9.45 2.52 4.07
N SER A 16 -8.42 1.74 3.80
CA SER A 16 -8.38 0.31 4.07
C SER A 16 -7.26 0.12 5.09
N ILE A 17 -7.63 -0.03 6.36
CA ILE A 17 -6.70 -0.40 7.43
C ILE A 17 -6.74 -1.92 7.51
N ILE A 18 -5.66 -2.59 7.11
CA ILE A 18 -5.42 -3.98 7.47
C ILE A 18 -4.59 -3.91 8.76
N GLY A 19 -5.25 -4.16 9.89
CA GLY A 19 -4.64 -4.06 11.22
C GLY A 19 -3.71 -5.24 11.49
N TRP A 20 -2.41 -5.02 11.37
CA TRP A 20 -1.39 -5.83 12.03
C TRP A 20 -0.96 -5.11 13.32
N ALA A 21 -0.55 -5.88 14.35
CA ALA A 21 -0.35 -5.40 15.72
C ALA A 21 0.78 -4.37 15.89
N ASP A 22 1.63 -4.16 14.89
CA ASP A 22 2.82 -3.30 14.98
C ASP A 22 2.69 -1.97 14.20
N GLY A 23 1.48 -1.45 14.04
CA GLY A 23 1.21 -0.25 13.24
C GLY A 23 1.07 -0.55 11.74
N PRO A 24 0.90 0.47 10.87
CA PRO A 24 0.57 0.25 9.47
C PRO A 24 1.75 -0.36 8.70
N THR A 25 1.85 -1.70 8.66
CA THR A 25 2.86 -2.44 7.88
C THR A 25 2.64 -2.33 6.36
N SER A 26 1.60 -1.62 5.93
CA SER A 26 1.48 -1.14 4.56
C SER A 26 0.46 0.00 4.51
N ILE A 27 0.91 1.22 4.22
CA ILE A 27 0.02 2.17 3.55
C ILE A 27 -0.18 1.61 2.14
N PHE A 28 -1.23 0.81 1.96
CA PHE A 28 -1.79 0.67 0.62
C PHE A 28 -2.30 2.07 0.26
N ILE A 29 -1.59 2.78 -0.60
CA ILE A 29 -2.22 3.82 -1.40
C ILE A 29 -3.12 3.07 -2.38
N ALA A 30 -4.23 2.53 -1.86
CA ALA A 30 -5.32 1.94 -2.61
C ALA A 30 -5.98 3.08 -3.40
N GLY A 31 -5.37 3.39 -4.54
CA GLY A 31 -5.71 4.55 -5.34
C GLY A 31 -7.10 4.39 -5.94
N ARG A 32 -8.01 5.30 -5.60
CA ARG A 32 -9.25 5.64 -6.34
C ARG A 32 -9.85 4.46 -7.12
N THR A 33 -10.83 3.78 -6.53
CA THR A 33 -11.74 2.82 -7.20
C THR A 33 -12.82 3.50 -8.06
N GLY A 34 -12.47 4.65 -8.67
CA GLY A 34 -13.25 5.36 -9.67
C GLY A 34 -12.35 5.82 -10.81
N LYS A 35 -12.90 6.07 -12.01
CA LYS A 35 -12.12 6.58 -13.15
C LYS A 35 -11.33 7.80 -12.66
N ARG A 36 -9.99 7.73 -12.70
CA ARG A 36 -9.10 8.86 -12.38
C ARG A 36 -9.59 10.10 -13.16
N PRO A 37 -9.45 11.33 -12.63
CA PRO A 37 -9.88 12.53 -13.35
C PRO A 37 -9.38 12.53 -14.80
N LEU A 38 -10.20 12.99 -15.74
CA LEU A 38 -9.90 12.90 -17.18
C LEU A 38 -8.50 13.47 -17.49
N LYS A 39 -8.14 14.59 -16.85
CA LYS A 39 -6.80 15.20 -16.90
C LYS A 39 -5.68 14.23 -16.53
N VAL A 40 -5.83 13.46 -15.45
CA VAL A 40 -4.85 12.45 -15.00
C VAL A 40 -4.80 11.28 -15.97
N ARG A 41 -5.95 10.84 -16.50
CA ARG A 41 -6.01 9.74 -17.49
C ARG A 41 -5.32 10.13 -18.79
N VAL A 42 -5.56 11.34 -19.27
CA VAL A 42 -4.90 11.91 -20.47
C VAL A 42 -3.40 12.05 -20.21
N LYS A 43 -2.98 12.64 -19.09
CA LYS A 43 -1.56 12.73 -18.72
C LYS A 43 -0.88 11.36 -18.69
N ASN A 44 -1.52 10.35 -18.09
CA ASN A 44 -1.00 8.99 -18.03
C ASN A 44 -0.99 8.30 -19.40
N TRP A 45 -1.98 8.56 -20.25
CA TRP A 45 -1.99 8.05 -21.62
C TRP A 45 -0.85 8.65 -22.44
N ILE A 46 -0.68 9.98 -22.40
CA ILE A 46 0.44 10.68 -23.06
C ILE A 46 1.77 10.11 -22.55
N TYR A 47 1.94 9.97 -21.23
CA TYR A 47 3.14 9.38 -20.63
C TYR A 47 3.41 7.95 -21.13
N ARG A 48 2.38 7.11 -21.20
CA ARG A 48 2.50 5.73 -21.73
C ARG A 48 2.91 5.72 -23.20
N GLN A 49 2.31 6.57 -24.04
CA GLN A 49 2.67 6.65 -25.46
C GLN A 49 4.09 7.18 -25.65
N ARG A 50 4.49 8.20 -24.87
CA ARG A 50 5.87 8.70 -24.85
C ARG A 50 6.86 7.59 -24.48
N ARG A 51 6.59 6.83 -23.41
CA ARG A 51 7.43 5.68 -23.04
C ARG A 51 7.53 4.64 -24.14
N LYS A 52 6.42 4.28 -24.80
CA LYS A 52 6.42 3.33 -25.92
C LYS A 52 7.26 3.85 -27.09
N SER A 53 7.14 5.13 -27.42
CA SER A 53 7.93 5.76 -28.48
C SER A 53 9.43 5.77 -28.13
N ILE A 54 9.78 6.18 -26.91
CA ILE A 54 11.17 6.20 -26.43
C ILE A 54 11.75 4.79 -26.41
N ALA A 55 11.01 3.80 -25.89
CA ALA A 55 11.45 2.41 -25.84
C ALA A 55 11.83 1.86 -27.24
N ARG A 56 11.08 2.24 -28.29
CA ARG A 56 11.40 1.86 -29.68
C ARG A 56 12.65 2.56 -30.23
N ARG A 57 13.01 3.73 -29.69
CA ARG A 57 14.17 4.53 -30.13
C ARG A 57 15.46 4.19 -29.38
N ILE A 58 15.35 3.62 -28.19
CA ILE A 58 16.51 3.20 -27.38
C ILE A 58 17.22 2.06 -28.11
N ARG A 59 18.50 2.27 -28.44
CA ARG A 59 19.37 1.22 -28.99
C ARG A 59 20.06 0.45 -27.85
N PRO A 60 20.21 -0.87 -27.96
CA PRO A 60 20.93 -1.66 -26.96
C PRO A 60 22.42 -1.30 -27.03
N ASN A 61 22.85 -0.45 -26.09
CA ASN A 61 24.26 -0.09 -25.88
C ASN A 61 24.49 0.07 -24.37
N PRO A 62 24.71 -1.05 -23.66
CA PRO A 62 24.89 -1.01 -22.21
C PRO A 62 26.24 -0.42 -21.84
N HIS A 63 26.26 0.45 -20.83
CA HIS A 63 27.48 0.95 -20.21
C HIS A 63 27.56 0.49 -18.76
N SER A 64 28.75 0.14 -18.30
CA SER A 64 29.01 -0.14 -16.90
C SER A 64 28.91 1.15 -16.06
N LEU A 65 28.63 1.01 -14.76
CA LEU A 65 28.62 2.18 -13.85
C LEU A 65 29.96 2.93 -13.86
N LYS A 66 31.09 2.24 -14.02
CA LYS A 66 32.42 2.87 -14.17
C LYS A 66 32.48 3.76 -15.42
N GLN A 67 31.94 3.29 -16.55
CA GLN A 67 31.86 4.10 -17.77
C GLN A 67 30.93 5.29 -17.60
N VAL A 68 29.81 5.14 -16.88
CA VAL A 68 28.92 6.25 -16.54
C VAL A 68 29.64 7.28 -15.67
N THR A 69 30.37 6.84 -14.64
CA THR A 69 31.18 7.73 -13.79
C THR A 69 32.24 8.47 -14.60
N ALA A 70 32.94 7.79 -15.51
CA ALA A 70 33.92 8.42 -16.39
C ALA A 70 33.26 9.45 -17.34
N PHE A 71 32.10 9.12 -17.89
CA PHE A 71 31.33 10.01 -18.74
C PHE A 71 30.90 11.29 -17.99
N ILE A 72 30.31 11.18 -16.81
CA ILE A 72 29.85 12.39 -16.07
C ILE A 72 31.01 13.24 -15.55
N LYS A 73 32.14 12.62 -15.18
CA LYS A 73 33.36 13.34 -14.80
C LYS A 73 33.92 14.12 -15.98
N LYS A 74 33.90 13.53 -17.19
CA LYS A 74 34.41 14.15 -18.41
C LYS A 74 33.47 15.22 -18.99
N GLU A 75 32.19 14.90 -19.13
CA GLU A 75 31.22 15.72 -19.87
C GLU A 75 30.69 16.89 -19.02
N TYR A 76 30.51 16.66 -17.72
CA TYR A 76 29.87 17.61 -16.82
C TYR A 76 30.78 18.06 -15.68
N SER A 77 32.08 17.72 -15.72
CA SER A 77 33.05 18.03 -14.67
C SER A 77 32.58 17.60 -13.27
N ALA A 78 31.82 16.49 -13.20
CA ALA A 78 31.30 16.00 -11.94
C ALA A 78 32.45 15.58 -11.01
N ALA A 79 32.40 15.99 -9.75
CA ALA A 79 33.36 15.58 -8.72
C ALA A 79 32.67 14.68 -7.69
N GLU A 80 33.44 13.76 -7.09
CA GLU A 80 32.94 12.99 -5.96
C GLU A 80 32.84 13.89 -4.73
N MET A 81 31.71 13.77 -4.02
CA MET A 81 31.53 14.47 -2.74
C MET A 81 32.47 13.90 -1.68
N SER A 82 32.89 14.75 -0.75
CA SER A 82 33.64 14.30 0.42
C SER A 82 32.82 13.30 1.24
N MET A 83 33.48 12.21 1.65
CA MET A 83 32.87 11.19 2.51
C MET A 83 32.57 11.72 3.92
N ASP A 84 33.24 12.79 4.33
CA ASP A 84 33.00 13.44 5.62
C ASP A 84 31.76 14.34 5.60
N SER A 85 31.23 14.65 4.41
CA SER A 85 29.99 15.42 4.30
C SER A 85 28.82 14.67 4.93
N TRP A 86 27.97 15.41 5.63
CA TRP A 86 26.74 14.85 6.23
C TRP A 86 25.87 14.19 5.16
N GLN A 87 25.72 14.83 3.99
CA GLN A 87 24.91 14.32 2.88
C GLN A 87 25.43 12.96 2.37
N TYR A 88 26.75 12.75 2.28
CA TYR A 88 27.29 11.45 1.88
C TYR A 88 26.96 10.38 2.91
N ARG A 89 27.20 10.67 4.20
CA ARG A 89 26.99 9.72 5.30
C ARG A 89 25.52 9.33 5.42
N ASP A 90 24.62 10.31 5.34
CA ASP A 90 23.18 10.13 5.43
C ASP A 90 22.64 9.30 4.25
N ASN A 91 23.00 9.65 3.02
CA ASN A 91 22.61 8.89 1.83
C ASN A 91 23.13 7.45 1.86
N ARG A 92 24.39 7.25 2.33
CA ARG A 92 25.00 5.93 2.46
C ARG A 92 24.29 5.09 3.54
N ALA A 93 23.96 5.69 4.68
CA ALA A 93 23.23 5.02 5.75
C ALA A 93 21.82 4.60 5.29
N SER A 94 21.08 5.52 4.68
CA SER A 94 19.75 5.28 4.13
C SER A 94 19.73 4.14 3.10
N LEU A 95 20.71 4.13 2.17
CA LEU A 95 20.84 3.04 1.20
C LEU A 95 21.13 1.71 1.89
N ARG A 96 22.03 1.70 2.88
CA ARG A 96 22.41 0.50 3.61
C ARG A 96 21.23 -0.09 4.36
N GLU A 97 20.43 0.74 5.03
CA GLU A 97 19.22 0.33 5.74
C GLU A 97 18.19 -0.28 4.78
N GLY A 98 17.94 0.38 3.65
CA GLY A 98 17.03 -0.14 2.62
C GLY A 98 17.46 -1.52 2.12
N LEU A 99 18.74 -1.71 1.81
CA LEU A 99 19.28 -3.01 1.38
C LEU A 99 19.15 -4.10 2.45
N MET A 100 19.38 -3.77 3.72
CA MET A 100 19.22 -4.71 4.83
C MET A 100 17.74 -5.13 4.98
N MET A 101 16.83 -4.16 4.90
CA MET A 101 15.39 -4.43 4.97
C MET A 101 14.93 -5.34 3.83
N PHE A 102 15.36 -5.07 2.59
CA PHE A 102 15.04 -5.92 1.43
C PHE A 102 15.51 -7.36 1.65
N ARG A 103 16.74 -7.54 2.12
CA ARG A 103 17.29 -8.88 2.39
C ARG A 103 16.50 -9.61 3.48
N GLN A 104 16.10 -8.90 4.54
CA GLN A 104 15.31 -9.50 5.61
C GLN A 104 13.91 -9.93 5.12
N ILE A 105 13.28 -9.12 4.28
CA ILE A 105 11.98 -9.44 3.66
C ILE A 105 12.11 -10.69 2.77
N GLU A 106 13.15 -10.75 1.94
CA GLU A 106 13.42 -11.90 1.06
C GLU A 106 13.61 -13.19 1.86
N GLN A 107 14.44 -13.14 2.91
CA GLN A 107 14.67 -14.30 3.80
C GLN A 107 13.40 -14.76 4.51
N ARG A 108 12.57 -13.82 4.99
CA ARG A 108 11.28 -14.15 5.61
C ARG A 108 10.32 -14.76 4.59
N SER A 109 10.27 -14.23 3.38
CA SER A 109 9.42 -14.76 2.30
C SER A 109 9.83 -16.16 1.90
N GLU A 110 11.13 -16.44 1.83
CA GLU A 110 11.66 -17.78 1.55
C GLU A 110 11.42 -18.75 2.71
N ALA A 111 11.54 -18.29 3.95
CA ALA A 111 11.19 -19.10 5.11
C ALA A 111 9.70 -19.48 5.08
N VAL A 112 8.81 -18.53 4.80
CA VAL A 112 7.36 -18.76 4.70
C VAL A 112 7.03 -19.73 3.56
N SER A 113 7.66 -19.60 2.38
CA SER A 113 7.37 -20.49 1.24
C SER A 113 7.83 -21.93 1.45
N ARG A 114 8.70 -22.19 2.44
CA ARG A 114 9.13 -23.54 2.83
C ARG A 114 8.24 -24.18 3.88
N ILE A 115 7.31 -23.43 4.49
CA ILE A 115 6.37 -24.00 5.46
C ILE A 115 5.23 -24.67 4.68
N PRO A 116 4.98 -25.97 4.87
CA PRO A 116 3.84 -26.66 4.26
C PRO A 116 2.51 -26.02 4.68
N GLU A 117 1.56 -25.95 3.74
CA GLU A 117 0.24 -25.37 3.98
C GLU A 117 -0.54 -26.14 5.06
N GLU A 118 -0.26 -27.43 5.21
CA GLU A 118 -0.85 -28.30 6.23
C GLU A 118 -0.48 -27.86 7.66
N GLN A 119 0.61 -27.11 7.85
CA GLN A 119 0.95 -26.54 9.17
C GLN A 119 0.10 -25.32 9.52
N PHE A 120 -0.49 -24.66 8.53
CA PHE A 120 -1.40 -23.53 8.71
C PHE A 120 -2.70 -23.78 7.95
N PRO A 121 -3.45 -24.83 8.33
CA PRO A 121 -4.52 -25.28 7.48
C PRO A 121 -5.70 -24.31 7.64
N MET A 122 -6.00 -23.57 6.58
CA MET A 122 -7.04 -22.54 6.52
C MET A 122 -8.41 -23.14 6.22
N ASP A 123 -9.46 -22.49 6.69
CA ASP A 123 -10.83 -22.73 6.26
C ASP A 123 -11.37 -21.43 5.67
N PHE A 124 -10.74 -21.03 4.55
CA PHE A 124 -10.84 -19.70 3.97
C PHE A 124 -11.86 -19.64 2.84
N HIS A 125 -12.78 -18.69 2.96
CA HIS A 125 -13.86 -18.44 2.01
C HIS A 125 -13.90 -16.98 1.63
N ILE A 126 -14.17 -16.70 0.35
CA ILE A 126 -14.44 -15.35 -0.13
C ILE A 126 -15.86 -15.31 -0.68
N TYR A 127 -16.66 -14.37 -0.17
CA TYR A 127 -17.97 -14.05 -0.69
C TYR A 127 -17.95 -12.70 -1.40
N GLU A 128 -18.59 -12.63 -2.56
CA GLU A 128 -18.72 -11.39 -3.31
C GLU A 128 -20.17 -10.90 -3.34
N ILE A 129 -20.37 -9.60 -3.10
CA ILE A 129 -21.65 -8.93 -3.29
C ILE A 129 -21.49 -7.83 -4.35
N TYR A 130 -22.28 -7.93 -5.41
CA TYR A 130 -22.34 -6.95 -6.47
C TYR A 130 -23.55 -6.04 -6.31
N ILE A 131 -23.32 -4.73 -6.44
CA ILE A 131 -24.38 -3.74 -6.56
C ILE A 131 -24.11 -2.85 -7.77
N GLU A 132 -25.10 -2.06 -8.19
CA GLU A 132 -24.91 -1.12 -9.30
C GLU A 132 -23.74 -0.16 -9.02
N GLY A 133 -22.66 -0.34 -9.80
CA GLY A 133 -21.46 0.49 -9.71
C GLY A 133 -20.56 0.24 -8.50
N GLY A 134 -20.66 -0.92 -7.84
CA GLY A 134 -19.73 -1.34 -6.81
C GLY A 134 -19.75 -2.84 -6.50
N ARG A 135 -18.73 -3.29 -5.77
CA ARG A 135 -18.58 -4.66 -5.27
C ARG A 135 -18.04 -4.67 -3.85
N MET A 136 -18.39 -5.68 -3.08
CA MET A 136 -17.84 -5.98 -1.76
C MET A 136 -17.31 -7.41 -1.79
N GLU A 137 -16.13 -7.60 -1.20
CA GLU A 137 -15.53 -8.91 -0.94
C GLU A 137 -15.52 -9.10 0.58
N ILE A 138 -15.95 -10.27 1.04
CA ILE A 138 -15.98 -10.67 2.45
C ILE A 138 -15.11 -11.91 2.56
N GLU A 139 -13.99 -11.78 3.25
CA GLU A 139 -13.00 -12.81 3.51
C GLU A 139 -13.29 -13.41 4.90
N ILE A 140 -13.49 -14.72 4.97
CA ILE A 140 -13.76 -15.43 6.23
C ILE A 140 -12.78 -16.58 6.35
N ASP A 141 -12.10 -16.68 7.48
CA ASP A 141 -11.43 -17.91 7.89
C ASP A 141 -12.03 -18.42 9.20
N TYR A 142 -12.66 -19.59 9.17
CA TYR A 142 -13.33 -20.15 10.35
C TYR A 142 -12.36 -20.73 11.39
N ARG A 143 -11.12 -21.05 11.02
CA ARG A 143 -10.11 -21.60 11.93
C ARG A 143 -9.31 -20.52 12.64
N TRP A 144 -9.07 -19.41 11.96
CA TRP A 144 -8.27 -18.30 12.46
C TRP A 144 -9.13 -17.10 12.90
N ASP A 145 -10.45 -17.27 12.97
CA ASP A 145 -11.44 -16.24 13.37
C ASP A 145 -11.30 -14.92 12.58
N VAL A 146 -10.95 -15.04 11.29
CA VAL A 146 -10.72 -13.88 10.41
C VAL A 146 -12.05 -13.46 9.79
N LEU A 147 -12.35 -12.16 9.89
CA LEU A 147 -13.39 -11.49 9.09
C LEU A 147 -12.78 -10.24 8.44
N GLY A 148 -12.51 -10.33 7.14
CA GLY A 148 -12.11 -9.22 6.29
C GLY A 148 -13.29 -8.71 5.47
N ILE A 149 -13.48 -7.39 5.41
CA ILE A 149 -14.47 -6.79 4.51
C ILE A 149 -13.81 -5.70 3.68
N SER A 150 -13.83 -5.88 2.37
CA SER A 150 -13.33 -4.93 1.39
C SER A 150 -14.48 -4.47 0.49
N TYR A 151 -14.45 -3.21 0.06
CA TYR A 151 -15.44 -2.73 -0.90
C TYR A 151 -14.88 -1.66 -1.82
N SER A 152 -15.41 -1.62 -3.04
CA SER A 152 -15.00 -0.70 -4.09
C SER A 152 -16.19 -0.29 -4.95
N GLY A 153 -16.16 0.93 -5.48
CA GLY A 153 -17.23 1.40 -6.36
C GLY A 153 -17.32 2.93 -6.45
N ASN A 154 -18.36 3.38 -7.16
CA ASN A 154 -18.69 4.80 -7.24
C ASN A 154 -19.22 5.35 -5.90
N ARG A 155 -19.32 6.68 -5.76
CA ARG A 155 -19.69 7.34 -4.48
C ARG A 155 -21.05 6.88 -3.91
N LYS A 156 -22.03 6.57 -4.77
CA LYS A 156 -23.36 6.11 -4.34
C LYS A 156 -23.29 4.67 -3.84
N ALA A 157 -22.59 3.80 -4.58
CA ALA A 157 -22.35 2.42 -4.21
C ALA A 157 -21.57 2.33 -2.88
N MET A 158 -20.49 3.10 -2.75
CA MET A 158 -19.65 3.12 -1.53
C MET A 158 -20.44 3.43 -0.25
N ARG A 159 -21.44 4.33 -0.30
CA ARG A 159 -22.30 4.61 0.86
C ARG A 159 -23.11 3.39 1.28
N LYS A 160 -23.69 2.67 0.31
CA LYS A 160 -24.47 1.45 0.57
C LYS A 160 -23.58 0.33 1.10
N LEU A 161 -22.42 0.11 0.46
CA LEU A 161 -21.47 -0.93 0.86
C LEU A 161 -20.88 -0.67 2.25
N LYS A 162 -20.53 0.59 2.58
CA LYS A 162 -20.13 0.97 3.95
C LYS A 162 -21.20 0.61 4.99
N ALA A 163 -22.46 0.94 4.71
CA ALA A 163 -23.57 0.63 5.61
C ALA A 163 -23.77 -0.89 5.77
N MET A 164 -23.62 -1.66 4.69
CA MET A 164 -23.65 -3.12 4.75
C MET A 164 -22.50 -3.69 5.57
N GLY A 165 -21.27 -3.25 5.33
CA GLY A 165 -20.08 -3.70 6.06
C GLY A 165 -20.20 -3.45 7.57
N ARG A 166 -20.67 -2.25 7.96
CA ARG A 166 -20.96 -1.93 9.37
C ARG A 166 -21.99 -2.88 9.98
N ARG A 167 -23.06 -3.21 9.24
CA ARG A 167 -24.08 -4.16 9.72
C ARG A 167 -23.51 -5.57 9.90
N ILE A 168 -22.66 -6.03 8.99
CA ILE A 168 -22.00 -7.34 9.09
C ILE A 168 -21.08 -7.39 10.32
N GLN A 169 -20.27 -6.36 10.53
CA GLN A 169 -19.37 -6.31 11.70
C GLN A 169 -20.14 -6.18 13.02
N LEU A 170 -21.22 -5.41 13.06
CA LEU A 170 -22.10 -5.35 14.23
C LEU A 170 -22.78 -6.68 14.51
N TYR A 171 -23.15 -7.43 13.46
CA TYR A 171 -23.74 -8.76 13.60
C TYR A 171 -22.72 -9.78 14.11
N TYR A 172 -21.48 -9.74 13.61
CA TYR A 172 -20.39 -10.56 14.12
C TYR A 172 -20.10 -10.24 15.60
N GLY A 173 -20.14 -8.94 15.95
CA GLY A 173 -20.09 -8.48 17.33
C GLY A 173 -18.73 -8.68 18.00
N VAL A 174 -18.72 -8.46 19.30
CA VAL A 174 -17.56 -8.65 20.19
C VAL A 174 -18.04 -9.28 21.49
N THR A 175 -17.22 -10.13 22.08
CA THR A 175 -17.43 -10.68 23.43
C THR A 175 -16.97 -9.69 24.51
N LYS A 176 -17.18 -10.02 25.79
CA LYS A 176 -16.67 -9.18 26.89
C LYS A 176 -15.14 -9.26 26.96
N GLU A 177 -14.63 -10.46 26.72
CA GLU A 177 -13.22 -10.80 26.67
C GLU A 177 -12.53 -10.01 25.55
N ASP A 178 -13.15 -9.94 24.35
CA ASP A 178 -12.65 -9.14 23.23
C ASP A 178 -12.45 -7.65 23.62
N ILE A 179 -13.33 -7.10 24.44
CA ILE A 179 -13.25 -5.70 24.91
C ILE A 179 -12.16 -5.56 25.97
N GLN A 180 -12.07 -6.51 26.90
CA GLN A 180 -11.08 -6.48 27.99
C GLN A 180 -9.65 -6.66 27.49
N GLU A 181 -9.46 -7.52 26.48
CA GLU A 181 -8.15 -7.85 25.91
C GLU A 181 -7.79 -6.97 24.70
N GLU A 182 -8.66 -6.03 24.32
CA GLU A 182 -8.53 -5.21 23.11
C GLU A 182 -8.23 -6.04 21.85
N SER A 183 -9.00 -7.11 21.66
CA SER A 183 -8.73 -8.09 20.61
C SER A 183 -8.80 -7.51 19.20
N LYS A 184 -8.26 -8.24 18.21
CA LYS A 184 -8.37 -7.88 16.79
C LYS A 184 -9.82 -7.72 16.33
N ARG A 185 -10.72 -8.56 16.86
CA ARG A 185 -12.16 -8.49 16.59
C ARG A 185 -12.74 -7.16 17.08
N TYR A 186 -12.38 -6.75 18.30
CA TYR A 186 -12.77 -5.46 18.88
C TYR A 186 -12.20 -4.26 18.11
N SER A 187 -10.89 -4.26 17.86
CA SER A 187 -10.22 -3.18 17.11
C SER A 187 -10.81 -2.99 15.70
N SER A 188 -11.14 -4.09 15.03
CA SER A 188 -11.76 -4.08 13.70
C SER A 188 -13.17 -3.48 13.73
N LEU A 189 -13.98 -3.85 14.74
CA LEU A 189 -15.31 -3.26 14.93
C LEU A 189 -15.23 -1.75 15.22
N LEU A 190 -14.34 -1.32 16.13
CA LEU A 190 -14.12 0.09 16.43
C LEU A 190 -13.74 0.89 15.18
N THR A 191 -12.78 0.40 14.41
CA THR A 191 -12.31 1.05 13.18
C THR A 191 -13.45 1.26 12.19
N ALA A 192 -14.30 0.24 12.02
CA ALA A 192 -15.42 0.33 11.11
C ALA A 192 -16.52 1.29 11.56
N LEU A 193 -16.79 1.33 12.86
CA LEU A 193 -17.77 2.24 13.45
C LEU A 193 -17.26 3.69 13.47
N ALA A 194 -15.95 3.93 13.54
CA ALA A 194 -15.34 5.25 13.54
C ALA A 194 -15.17 5.88 12.13
N SER A 195 -15.30 5.09 11.05
CA SER A 195 -14.92 5.49 9.68
C SER A 195 -15.99 6.29 8.87
N ASP A 196 -16.77 7.16 9.52
CA ASP A 196 -17.85 7.95 8.89
C ASP A 196 -17.38 8.95 7.79
#